data_AF-A0A3B8MVB4-F1
#
_entry.id   AF-A0A3B8MVB4-F1
#
_cell.length_a   1.000
_cell.length_b   1.000
_cell.length_c   1.000
_cell.angle_alpha   90.00
_cell.angle_beta   90.00
_cell.angle_gamma   90.00
#
_symmetry.space_group_name_H-M   'P 1'
#
loop_
_entity.id
_entity.type
_entity.pdbx_description
1 polymer ?
#
loop_
_entity_poly.entity_id
_entity_poly.type
_entity_poly.pdbx_seq_one_letter_code
_entity_poly.pdbx_strand_id
1 'polypeptide(L)'
;VVLSLFFTRMFPDVGIALPIAVQFIKLNLMDTYLGLVMAHLIVNLPFAAWILVGTFETIPKDLEEAALVDGTSKLTALMRIIMPIALPGIAVTAIFVWLNSWNEFTYALYLTISDRTLPLQTYYYVQRGGIFDSATYAAVLTIPVMLVTFFLQKYMKSGYLAGAVKG
;
A
#
# COMPACT_ATOMS: atom_id res chain seq x y z
N VAL A 1 -16.28 -12.93 -0.81
CA VAL A 1 -15.52 -12.11 -1.79
C VAL A 1 -14.30 -11.45 -1.18
N VAL A 2 -14.42 -10.82 -0.02
CA VAL A 2 -13.25 -10.18 0.65
C VAL A 2 -12.23 -11.21 1.14
N LEU A 3 -12.68 -12.30 1.79
CA LEU A 3 -11.79 -13.40 2.21
C LEU A 3 -11.08 -14.08 1.03
N SER A 4 -11.68 -14.08 -0.16
CA SER A 4 -11.04 -14.68 -1.34
C SER A 4 -9.82 -13.90 -1.83
N LEU A 5 -9.71 -12.60 -1.50
CA LEU A 5 -8.56 -11.75 -1.82
C LEU A 5 -7.30 -12.13 -1.02
N PHE A 6 -7.45 -12.86 0.09
CA PHE A 6 -6.32 -13.28 0.93
C PHE A 6 -5.68 -14.59 0.50
N PHE A 7 -6.35 -15.42 -0.32
CA PHE A 7 -5.74 -16.66 -0.83
C PHE A 7 -4.48 -16.39 -1.64
N THR A 8 -4.42 -15.28 -2.37
CA THR A 8 -3.22 -14.89 -3.13
C THR A 8 -2.04 -14.53 -2.23
N ARG A 9 -2.27 -14.14 -0.97
CA ARG A 9 -1.23 -13.84 0.02
C ARG A 9 -0.77 -15.04 0.83
N MET A 10 -1.42 -16.20 0.68
CA MET A 10 -0.97 -17.44 1.32
C MET A 10 0.15 -18.13 0.53
N PHE A 11 0.33 -17.73 -0.74
CA PHE A 11 1.46 -18.17 -1.56
C PHE A 11 2.70 -17.33 -1.27
N PRO A 12 3.91 -17.89 -1.37
CA PRO A 12 5.14 -17.11 -1.22
C PRO A 12 5.19 -15.99 -2.26
N ASP A 13 5.33 -14.73 -1.81
CA ASP A 13 5.36 -13.56 -2.70
C ASP A 13 6.41 -13.70 -3.82
N VAL A 14 7.56 -14.30 -3.51
CA VAL A 14 8.64 -14.59 -4.48
C VAL A 14 8.17 -15.51 -5.61
N GLY A 15 7.29 -16.48 -5.30
CA GLY A 15 6.76 -17.42 -6.29
C GLY A 15 5.79 -16.78 -7.28
N ILE A 16 5.06 -15.74 -6.85
CA ILE A 16 4.15 -14.96 -7.70
C ILE A 16 4.90 -13.86 -8.45
N ALA A 17 5.92 -13.26 -7.82
CA ALA A 17 6.65 -12.13 -8.39
C ALA A 17 7.40 -12.50 -9.68
N LEU A 18 8.01 -13.69 -9.75
CA LEU A 18 8.76 -14.12 -10.93
C LEU A 18 7.92 -14.19 -12.22
N PRO A 19 6.78 -14.90 -12.29
CA PRO A 19 5.98 -14.94 -13.51
C PRO A 19 5.42 -13.58 -13.91
N ILE A 20 5.07 -12.72 -12.94
CA ILE A 20 4.66 -11.34 -13.21
C ILE A 20 5.82 -10.55 -13.81
N ALA A 21 7.02 -10.66 -13.25
CA ALA A 21 8.21 -10.00 -13.78
C ALA A 21 8.53 -10.45 -15.21
N VAL A 22 8.43 -11.74 -15.50
CA VAL A 22 8.58 -12.26 -16.88
C VAL A 22 7.58 -11.62 -17.83
N GLN A 23 6.33 -11.42 -17.40
CA GLN A 23 5.34 -10.73 -18.23
C GLN A 23 5.69 -9.26 -18.44
N PHE A 24 6.19 -8.58 -17.41
CA PHE A 24 6.58 -7.17 -17.49
C PHE A 24 7.78 -6.98 -18.40
N ILE A 25 8.75 -7.90 -18.38
CA ILE A 25 9.88 -7.93 -19.32
C ILE A 25 9.36 -8.05 -20.76
N LYS A 26 8.43 -8.97 -21.04
CA LYS A 26 7.82 -9.13 -22.38
C LYS A 26 7.08 -7.88 -22.86
N LEU A 27 6.55 -7.09 -21.92
CA LEU A 27 5.85 -5.83 -22.18
C LEU A 27 6.80 -4.61 -22.24
N ASN A 28 8.11 -4.81 -22.15
CA ASN A 28 9.12 -3.74 -22.07
C ASN A 28 8.91 -2.78 -20.88
N LEU A 29 8.41 -3.32 -19.75
CA LEU A 29 8.23 -2.58 -18.49
C LEU A 29 9.40 -2.76 -17.53
N MET A 30 10.38 -3.60 -17.86
CA MET A 30 11.61 -3.76 -17.09
C MET A 30 12.44 -2.48 -17.12
N ASP A 31 13.07 -2.15 -16.00
CA ASP A 31 13.90 -0.96 -15.77
C ASP A 31 13.14 0.35 -16.02
N THR A 32 11.82 0.35 -15.75
CA THR A 32 10.96 1.54 -15.84
C THR A 32 10.24 1.81 -14.52
N TYR A 33 10.06 3.09 -14.19
CA TYR A 33 9.24 3.51 -13.05
C TYR A 33 7.80 2.99 -13.16
N LEU A 34 7.22 3.00 -14.37
CA LEU A 34 5.87 2.52 -14.60
C LEU A 34 5.73 1.03 -14.30
N GLY A 35 6.68 0.21 -14.74
CA GLY A 35 6.72 -1.23 -14.44
C GLY A 35 6.80 -1.49 -12.95
N LEU A 36 7.66 -0.75 -12.23
CA LEU A 36 7.78 -0.93 -10.78
C LEU A 36 6.50 -0.49 -10.05
N VAL A 37 5.91 0.65 -10.42
CA VAL A 37 4.64 1.13 -9.85
C VAL A 37 3.52 0.11 -10.07
N MET A 38 3.37 -0.43 -11.28
CA MET A 38 2.35 -1.42 -11.58
C MET A 38 2.54 -2.72 -10.78
N ALA A 39 3.78 -3.17 -10.60
CA ALA A 39 4.08 -4.34 -9.77
C ALA A 39 3.72 -4.10 -8.29
N HIS A 40 4.04 -2.91 -7.76
CA HIS A 40 3.68 -2.52 -6.41
C HIS A 40 2.15 -2.42 -6.23
N LEU A 41 1.42 -1.96 -7.25
CA LEU A 41 -0.04 -1.95 -7.23
C LEU A 41 -0.61 -3.37 -7.12
N ILE A 42 -0.12 -4.31 -7.94
CA ILE A 42 -0.63 -5.70 -7.94
C ILE A 42 -0.56 -6.34 -6.55
N VAL A 43 0.55 -6.19 -5.83
CA VAL A 43 0.73 -6.81 -4.51
C VAL A 43 -0.03 -6.08 -3.39
N ASN A 44 -0.23 -4.76 -3.52
CA ASN A 44 -0.87 -3.95 -2.50
C ASN A 44 -2.39 -3.83 -2.63
N LEU A 45 -2.92 -3.97 -3.85
CA LEU A 45 -4.34 -3.76 -4.14
C LEU A 45 -5.29 -4.66 -3.33
N PRO A 46 -5.03 -5.97 -3.11
CA PRO A 46 -5.92 -6.80 -2.30
C PRO A 46 -6.09 -6.28 -0.87
N PHE A 47 -5.00 -5.80 -0.27
CA PHE A 47 -5.01 -5.29 1.11
C PHE A 47 -5.59 -3.89 1.21
N ALA A 48 -5.26 -3.03 0.24
CA ALA A 48 -5.88 -1.73 0.15
C ALA A 48 -7.40 -1.86 -0.02
N ALA A 49 -7.85 -2.73 -0.92
CA ALA A 49 -9.26 -3.03 -1.10
C ALA A 49 -9.91 -3.57 0.17
N TRP A 50 -9.23 -4.46 0.91
CA TRP A 50 -9.75 -4.96 2.18
C TRP A 50 -10.01 -3.85 3.21
N ILE A 51 -9.01 -2.99 3.45
CA ILE A 51 -9.15 -1.88 4.41
C ILE A 51 -10.23 -0.90 3.94
N LEU A 52 -10.25 -0.56 2.65
CA LEU A 52 -11.21 0.38 2.09
C LEU A 52 -12.63 -0.17 2.16
N VAL A 53 -12.86 -1.44 1.79
CA VAL A 53 -14.18 -2.08 1.92
C VAL A 53 -14.65 -2.02 3.37
N GLY A 54 -13.80 -2.42 4.32
CA GLY A 54 -14.14 -2.30 5.75
C GLY A 54 -14.43 -0.86 6.18
N THR A 55 -13.68 0.11 5.66
CA THR A 55 -13.91 1.55 5.91
C THR A 55 -15.28 1.99 5.40
N PHE A 56 -15.61 1.69 4.14
CA PHE A 56 -16.88 2.09 3.53
C PHE A 56 -18.08 1.37 4.16
N GLU A 57 -17.92 0.13 4.62
CA GLU A 57 -18.97 -0.61 5.34
C GLU A 57 -19.36 0.03 6.67
N THR A 58 -18.48 0.84 7.30
CA THR A 58 -18.82 1.58 8.52
C THR A 58 -19.71 2.80 8.27
N ILE A 59 -19.86 3.25 7.02
CA ILE A 59 -20.61 4.46 6.68
C ILE A 59 -22.09 4.10 6.52
N PRO A 60 -23.01 4.73 7.28
CA PRO A 60 -24.44 4.45 7.18
C PRO A 60 -24.98 4.74 5.77
N LYS A 61 -25.73 3.79 5.20
CA LYS A 61 -26.34 3.93 3.87
C LYS A 61 -27.36 5.06 3.80
N ASP A 62 -28.04 5.34 4.91
CA ASP A 62 -29.03 6.39 5.04
C ASP A 62 -28.48 7.79 4.67
N LEU A 63 -27.16 8.01 4.79
CA LEU A 63 -26.52 9.27 4.37
C LEU A 63 -26.55 9.46 2.85
N GLU A 64 -26.35 8.38 2.08
CA GLU A 64 -26.45 8.43 0.63
C GLU A 64 -27.93 8.59 0.21
N GLU A 65 -28.84 7.87 0.88
CA GLU A 65 -30.28 7.95 0.59
C GLU A 65 -30.85 9.34 0.89
N ALA A 66 -30.49 9.95 2.02
CA ALA A 66 -30.89 11.31 2.37
C ALA A 66 -30.40 12.33 1.33
N ALA A 67 -29.15 12.21 0.89
CA ALA A 67 -28.59 13.09 -0.14
C ALA A 67 -29.32 12.99 -1.48
N LEU A 68 -29.79 11.79 -1.84
CA LEU A 68 -30.59 11.58 -3.05
C LEU A 68 -32.00 12.18 -2.92
N VAL A 69 -32.62 12.09 -1.73
CA VAL A 69 -33.90 12.74 -1.42
C VAL A 69 -33.77 14.27 -1.50
N ASP A 70 -32.64 14.83 -1.07
CA ASP A 70 -32.30 16.25 -1.20
C ASP A 70 -31.99 16.69 -2.65
N GLY A 71 -32.15 15.80 -3.63
CA GLY A 71 -32.00 16.09 -5.05
C GLY A 71 -30.55 16.09 -5.55
N THR A 72 -29.59 15.62 -4.76
CA THR A 72 -28.19 15.48 -5.22
C THR A 72 -28.02 14.24 -6.09
N SER A 73 -27.06 14.26 -7.03
CA SER A 73 -26.72 13.07 -7.82
C SER A 73 -25.86 12.08 -7.01
N LYS A 74 -25.91 10.78 -7.34
CA LYS A 74 -25.07 9.74 -6.69
C LYS A 74 -23.59 10.09 -6.65
N LEU A 75 -23.05 10.61 -7.75
CA LEU A 75 -21.64 11.03 -7.81
C LEU A 75 -21.34 12.20 -6.85
N THR A 76 -22.29 13.13 -6.72
CA THR A 76 -22.17 14.27 -5.79
C THR A 76 -22.22 13.78 -4.35
N ALA A 77 -23.15 12.90 -4.00
CA ALA A 77 -23.24 12.27 -2.69
C ALA A 77 -21.95 11.52 -2.34
N LEU A 78 -21.43 10.70 -3.26
CA LEU A 78 -20.16 10.00 -3.11
C LEU A 78 -19.01 10.98 -2.81
N MET A 79 -18.80 11.98 -3.66
CA MET A 79 -17.64 12.87 -3.56
C MET A 79 -17.73 13.87 -2.41
N ARG A 80 -18.92 14.35 -2.05
CA ARG A 80 -19.11 15.41 -1.03
C ARG A 80 -19.49 14.91 0.35
N ILE A 81 -20.04 13.70 0.47
CA ILE A 81 -20.52 13.16 1.75
C ILE A 81 -19.69 11.93 2.11
N ILE A 82 -19.70 10.90 1.26
CA ILE A 82 -19.08 9.62 1.59
C ILE A 82 -17.54 9.72 1.62
N MET A 83 -16.92 10.36 0.63
CA MET A 83 -15.46 10.47 0.52
C MET A 83 -14.82 11.23 1.70
N PRO A 84 -15.33 12.39 2.18
CA PRO A 84 -14.82 13.03 3.39
C PRO A 84 -14.93 12.17 4.64
N ILE A 85 -16.01 11.41 4.79
CA ILE A 85 -16.20 10.50 5.93
C ILE A 85 -15.22 9.32 5.86
N ALA A 86 -14.96 8.80 4.66
CA ALA A 86 -14.00 7.72 4.42
C ALA A 86 -12.52 8.17 4.50
N LEU A 87 -12.25 9.48 4.48
CA LEU A 87 -10.89 10.04 4.39
C LEU A 87 -9.91 9.49 5.45
N PRO A 88 -10.29 9.31 6.74
CA PRO A 88 -9.40 8.69 7.72
C PRO A 88 -9.00 7.26 7.36
N GLY A 89 -9.93 6.43 6.88
CA GLY A 89 -9.63 5.05 6.46
C GLY A 89 -8.83 5.00 5.15
N ILE A 90 -9.07 5.93 4.22
CA ILE A 90 -8.24 6.12 3.02
C ILE A 90 -6.81 6.51 3.42
N ALA A 91 -6.64 7.42 4.38
CA ALA A 91 -5.32 7.85 4.85
C ALA A 91 -4.56 6.68 5.50
N VAL A 92 -5.22 5.88 6.35
CA VAL A 92 -4.64 4.67 6.93
C VAL A 92 -4.21 3.70 5.83
N THR A 93 -5.08 3.45 4.85
CA THR A 93 -4.79 2.59 3.70
C THR A 93 -3.57 3.08 2.93
N ALA A 94 -3.51 4.38 2.62
CA ALA A 94 -2.41 4.99 1.90
C ALA A 94 -1.08 4.83 2.63
N ILE A 95 -1.06 4.98 3.95
CA ILE A 95 0.16 4.81 4.75
C ILE A 95 0.62 3.34 4.74
N PHE A 96 -0.30 2.39 4.85
CA PHE A 96 0.05 0.97 4.75
C PHE A 96 0.60 0.59 3.36
N VAL A 97 -0.05 1.06 2.30
CA VAL A 97 0.41 0.84 0.92
C VAL A 97 1.78 1.48 0.70
N TRP A 98 1.97 2.70 1.20
CA TRP A 98 3.27 3.37 1.16
C TRP A 98 4.33 2.57 1.90
N LEU A 99 4.05 2.10 3.12
CA LEU A 99 5.00 1.35 3.93
C LEU A 99 5.42 0.04 3.25
N ASN A 100 4.45 -0.69 2.68
CA ASN A 100 4.74 -1.92 1.93
C ASN A 100 5.55 -1.62 0.66
N SER A 101 5.17 -0.59 -0.08
CA SER A 101 5.87 -0.15 -1.29
C SER A 101 7.29 0.33 -0.99
N TRP A 102 7.51 0.99 0.16
CA TRP A 102 8.81 1.53 0.58
C TRP A 102 9.80 0.43 0.96
N ASN A 103 9.30 -0.66 1.56
CA ASN A 103 10.10 -1.82 1.94
C ASN A 103 10.15 -2.91 0.86
N GLU A 104 9.49 -2.69 -0.29
CA GLU A 104 9.41 -3.68 -1.36
C GLU A 104 10.81 -3.98 -1.92
N PHE A 105 11.15 -5.26 -1.96
CA PHE A 105 12.44 -5.75 -2.42
C PHE A 105 12.32 -6.70 -3.61
N THR A 106 11.30 -7.55 -3.63
CA THR A 106 11.19 -8.70 -4.52
C THR A 106 10.96 -8.28 -5.96
N TYR A 107 10.00 -7.39 -6.21
CA TYR A 107 9.74 -6.87 -7.56
C TYR A 107 10.86 -5.95 -8.02
N ALA A 108 11.41 -5.12 -7.12
CA ALA A 108 12.59 -4.32 -7.43
C ALA A 108 13.76 -5.19 -7.89
N LEU A 109 14.03 -6.32 -7.23
CA LEU A 109 15.09 -7.26 -7.61
C LEU A 109 14.93 -7.81 -9.03
N TYR A 110 13.70 -8.06 -9.48
CA TYR A 110 13.44 -8.61 -10.82
C TYR A 110 13.31 -7.54 -11.91
N LEU A 111 12.83 -6.35 -11.57
CA LEU A 111 12.44 -5.33 -12.55
C LEU A 111 13.41 -4.15 -12.65
N THR A 112 14.38 -3.99 -11.75
CA THR A 112 15.31 -2.85 -11.78
C THR A 112 16.75 -3.30 -12.01
N ILE A 113 17.47 -2.57 -12.87
CA ILE A 113 18.89 -2.79 -13.14
C ILE A 113 19.67 -1.51 -12.85
N SER A 114 19.24 -0.39 -13.45
CA SER A 114 19.97 0.87 -13.46
C SER A 114 19.72 1.67 -12.19
N ASP A 115 18.43 1.84 -11.82
CA ASP A 115 17.99 2.63 -10.68
C ASP A 115 17.43 1.72 -9.58
N ARG A 116 18.32 1.16 -8.76
CA ARG A 116 17.92 0.25 -7.67
C ARG A 116 17.21 1.01 -6.55
N THR A 117 16.14 0.41 -6.02
CA THR A 117 15.48 0.91 -4.81
C THR A 117 16.40 0.81 -3.59
N LEU A 118 16.12 1.57 -2.53
CA LEU A 118 16.92 1.54 -1.30
C LEU A 118 17.05 0.13 -0.67
N PRO A 119 15.98 -0.71 -0.58
CA PRO A 119 16.12 -2.08 -0.10
C PRO A 119 17.08 -2.91 -0.96
N LEU A 120 16.97 -2.80 -2.28
CA LEU A 120 17.83 -3.53 -3.21
C LEU A 120 19.28 -3.02 -3.17
N GLN A 121 19.49 -1.72 -3.02
CA GLN A 121 20.81 -1.12 -2.88
C GLN A 121 21.50 -1.55 -1.58
N THR A 122 20.73 -1.63 -0.48
CA THR A 122 21.21 -2.16 0.79
C THR A 122 21.67 -3.61 0.63
N TYR A 123 20.82 -4.48 0.06
CA TYR A 123 21.16 -5.88 -0.21
C TYR A 123 22.41 -6.03 -1.08
N TYR A 124 22.54 -5.22 -2.13
CA TYR A 124 23.69 -5.24 -3.03
C TYR A 124 25.01 -4.97 -2.30
N TYR A 125 25.05 -3.97 -1.41
CA TYR A 125 26.26 -3.66 -0.65
C TYR A 125 26.56 -4.66 0.46
N VAL A 126 25.53 -5.27 1.07
CA VAL A 126 25.73 -6.40 1.99
C VAL A 126 26.45 -7.54 1.26
N GLN A 127 25.98 -7.92 0.07
CA GLN A 127 26.57 -9.00 -0.72
C GLN A 127 28.01 -8.71 -1.18
N ARG A 128 28.35 -7.44 -1.37
CA ARG A 128 29.71 -7.01 -1.78
C ARG A 128 30.67 -6.74 -0.62
N GLY A 129 30.23 -6.90 0.63
CA GLY A 129 31.05 -6.60 1.80
C GLY A 129 31.24 -5.10 2.07
N GLY A 130 30.45 -4.23 1.44
CA GLY A 130 30.41 -2.79 1.70
C GLY A 130 29.63 -2.50 2.98
N ILE A 131 30.25 -2.74 4.14
CA ILE A 131 29.58 -2.64 5.45
C ILE A 131 29.13 -1.18 5.72
N PHE A 132 29.97 -0.19 5.41
CA PHE A 132 29.61 1.22 5.62
C PHE A 132 28.51 1.70 4.67
N ASP A 133 28.56 1.30 3.40
CA ASP A 133 27.53 1.63 2.42
C ASP A 133 26.20 0.99 2.80
N SER A 134 26.20 -0.32 3.08
CA SER A 134 24.99 -1.03 3.48
C SER A 134 24.36 -0.46 4.76
N ALA A 135 25.18 -0.10 5.77
CA ALA A 135 24.69 0.59 6.96
C ALA A 135 24.08 1.96 6.63
N THR A 136 24.69 2.72 5.72
CA THR A 136 24.18 4.04 5.29
C THR A 136 22.84 3.91 4.58
N TYR A 137 22.71 3.02 3.60
CA TYR A 137 21.43 2.79 2.90
C TYR A 137 20.35 2.24 3.82
N ALA A 138 20.70 1.35 4.76
CA ALA A 138 19.76 0.86 5.77
C ALA A 138 19.27 1.97 6.71
N ALA A 139 20.16 2.88 7.11
CA ALA A 139 19.78 4.04 7.92
C ALA A 139 18.84 4.98 7.16
N VAL A 140 19.15 5.30 5.91
CA VAL A 140 18.31 6.15 5.04
C VAL A 140 16.95 5.50 4.79
N LEU A 141 16.91 4.19 4.53
CA LEU A 141 15.68 3.42 4.37
C LEU A 141 14.77 3.52 5.61
N THR A 142 15.37 3.49 6.81
CA THR A 142 14.64 3.43 8.08
C THR A 142 14.08 4.78 8.52
N ILE A 143 14.73 5.91 8.17
CA ILE A 143 14.33 7.26 8.63
C ILE A 143 12.87 7.60 8.29
N PRO A 144 12.39 7.47 7.04
CA PRO A 144 11.01 7.81 6.70
C PRO A 144 9.99 6.94 7.43
N VAL A 145 10.29 5.64 7.59
CA VAL A 145 9.42 4.71 8.33
C VAL A 145 9.31 5.15 9.78
N MET A 146 10.43 5.48 10.44
CA MET A 146 10.43 6.00 11.81
C MET A 146 9.62 7.29 11.94
N LEU A 147 9.77 8.23 11.02
CA LEU A 147 9.01 9.49 11.02
C LEU A 147 7.51 9.23 10.89
N VAL A 148 7.09 8.42 9.92
CA VAL A 148 5.68 8.08 9.71
C VAL A 148 5.11 7.38 10.94
N THR A 149 5.82 6.39 11.50
CA THR A 149 5.38 5.70 12.72
C THR A 149 5.29 6.65 13.91
N PHE A 150 6.25 7.55 14.10
CA PHE A 150 6.25 8.54 15.18
C PHE A 150 5.03 9.46 15.11
N PHE A 151 4.69 9.99 13.93
CA PHE A 151 3.50 10.81 13.77
C PHE A 151 2.21 10.00 13.93
N LEU A 152 2.17 8.78 13.42
CA LEU A 152 1.00 7.90 13.54
C LEU A 152 0.69 7.48 14.98
N GLN A 153 1.70 7.28 15.82
CA GLN A 153 1.51 6.92 17.23
C GLN A 153 0.61 7.91 17.99
N LYS A 154 0.62 9.20 17.61
CA LYS A 154 -0.27 10.22 18.20
C LYS A 154 -1.76 9.93 17.91
N TYR A 155 -2.07 9.36 16.75
CA TYR A 155 -3.43 9.04 16.32
C TYR A 155 -3.90 7.65 16.78
N MET A 156 -2.96 6.76 17.11
CA MET A 156 -3.25 5.39 17.58
C MET A 156 -3.50 5.27 19.09
N LYS A 157 -3.42 6.36 19.87
CA LYS A 157 -3.72 6.34 21.31
C LYS A 157 -5.22 6.09 21.56
N SER A 158 -5.54 4.82 21.81
CA SER A 158 -6.71 4.13 22.41
C SER A 158 -8.15 4.67 22.32
N GLY A 159 -8.42 5.90 21.90
CA GLY A 159 -9.78 6.45 21.76
C GLY A 159 -10.37 6.31 20.36
N TYR A 160 -9.54 6.34 19.31
CA TYR A 160 -10.01 6.43 17.92
C TYR A 160 -10.16 5.07 17.22
N LEU A 161 -9.38 4.05 17.62
CA LEU A 161 -9.44 2.70 17.03
C LEU A 161 -10.57 1.84 17.61
N ALA A 162 -11.16 2.24 18.76
CA ALA A 162 -12.27 1.54 19.40
C ALA A 162 -13.57 1.55 18.55
N GLY A 163 -13.65 2.40 17.53
CA GLY A 163 -14.75 2.40 16.57
C GLY A 163 -14.64 1.36 15.45
N ALA A 164 -13.45 0.79 15.21
CA ALA A 164 -13.20 -0.16 14.11
C ALA A 164 -13.30 -1.65 14.53
N VAL A 165 -13.49 -1.93 15.83
CA VAL A 165 -13.61 -3.31 16.38
C VAL A 165 -14.85 -3.46 17.26
N LYS A 166 -15.93 -2.73 16.97
CA LYS A 166 -17.25 -3.08 17.50
C LYS A 166 -17.98 -3.92 16.45
N GLY A 167 -17.70 -5.21 16.49
CA GLY A 167 -18.71 -6.24 16.26
C GLY A 167 -19.46 -6.52 17.57
#